data_AF-A0A978U9W2-F1
#
_entry.id   AF-A0A978U9W2-F1
#
_cell.length_a   1.000
_cell.length_b   1.000
_cell.length_c   1.000
_cell.angle_alpha   90.00
_cell.angle_beta   90.00
_cell.angle_gamma   90.00
#
_symmetry.space_group_name_H-M   'P 1'
#
loop_
_entity.id
_entity.type
_entity.pdbx_description
1 polymer ?
#
loop_
_entity_poly.entity_id
_entity_poly.type
_entity_poly.pdbx_seq_one_letter_code
_entity_poly.pdbx_strand_id
1 'polypeptide(L)'
;MEILKYFELDSMSSSKKGGIVPEVLDEENYVDWSVRVQTYLLAEDLWDVVESSDEPPKPEDHKEDDENGDRGGAEYKSWRKKNASALHAIQTCCGPDAFSMIRDITSAKVAWETLASKLKPQLPRAKLPSSEGP
;
A
#
# COMPACT_ATOMS: atom_id res chain seq x y z
N MET A 1 17.95 -0.08 -1.14
CA MET A 1 17.83 1.35 -0.76
C MET A 1 18.12 2.37 -1.90
N GLU A 2 18.12 1.97 -3.18
CA GLU A 2 18.26 2.95 -4.30
C GLU A 2 16.93 3.35 -4.95
N ILE A 3 15.89 2.51 -4.87
CA ILE A 3 14.60 2.77 -5.54
C ILE A 3 13.84 3.93 -4.89
N LEU A 4 13.85 4.05 -3.56
CA LEU A 4 13.21 5.17 -2.88
C LEU A 4 13.96 6.50 -3.05
N LYS A 5 15.29 6.47 -3.13
CA LYS A 5 16.08 7.68 -3.41
C LYS A 5 15.80 8.21 -4.81
N TYR A 6 15.57 7.32 -5.78
CA TYR A 6 15.13 7.71 -7.12
C TYR A 6 13.75 8.36 -7.12
N PHE A 7 12.83 7.85 -6.29
CA PHE A 7 11.48 8.40 -6.17
C PHE A 7 11.45 9.79 -5.49
N GLU A 8 12.28 9.99 -4.46
CA GLU A 8 12.37 11.24 -3.71
C GLU A 8 13.12 12.34 -4.49
N LEU A 9 14.07 11.98 -5.37
CA LEU A 9 14.86 12.93 -6.16
C LEU A 9 14.12 13.47 -7.40
N ASP A 10 13.21 12.72 -8.03
CA ASP A 10 12.54 13.15 -9.27
C ASP A 10 11.33 14.07 -9.01
N SER A 11 10.76 14.05 -7.80
CA SER A 11 9.70 14.96 -7.37
C SER A 11 10.12 16.44 -7.37
N MET A 12 11.43 16.73 -7.41
CA MET A 12 11.97 18.10 -7.34
C MET A 12 12.48 18.67 -8.68
N SER A 13 12.42 17.94 -9.80
CA SER A 13 12.96 18.41 -11.09
C SER A 13 11.96 18.31 -12.23
N SER A 14 11.07 19.30 -12.35
CA SER A 14 10.25 19.44 -13.56
C SER A 14 11.07 20.05 -14.71
N SER A 15 11.69 19.18 -15.51
CA SER A 15 11.96 19.42 -16.92
C SER A 15 12.12 18.10 -17.67
N LYS A 16 11.17 17.79 -18.54
CA LYS A 16 11.17 16.60 -19.39
C LYS A 16 12.43 16.54 -20.27
N LYS A 17 13.11 15.38 -20.25
CA LYS A 17 13.53 14.58 -21.42
C LYS A 17 14.29 13.31 -20.98
N GLY A 18 13.70 12.14 -21.22
CA GLY A 18 14.43 10.87 -21.34
C GLY A 18 14.94 10.21 -20.05
N GLY A 19 14.27 10.39 -18.91
CA GLY A 19 14.57 9.65 -17.69
C GLY A 19 13.80 8.34 -17.60
N ILE A 20 14.41 7.31 -17.02
CA ILE A 20 13.76 6.07 -16.56
C ILE A 20 12.85 6.45 -15.37
N VAL A 21 11.80 7.22 -15.63
CA VAL A 21 10.84 7.62 -14.59
C VAL A 21 10.05 6.37 -14.25
N PRO A 22 10.03 5.92 -12.98
CA PRO A 22 9.11 4.87 -12.56
C PRO A 22 7.69 5.32 -12.87
N GLU A 23 6.98 4.50 -13.63
CA GLU A 23 5.59 4.76 -13.99
C GLU A 23 4.75 4.78 -12.70
N VAL A 24 4.17 5.94 -12.38
CA VAL A 24 3.26 6.09 -11.25
C VAL A 24 1.95 5.37 -11.54
N LEU A 25 1.22 4.95 -10.50
CA LEU A 25 -0.07 4.28 -10.71
C LEU A 25 -1.04 5.15 -11.50
N ASP A 26 -1.56 4.60 -12.58
CA ASP A 26 -2.66 5.13 -13.38
C ASP A 26 -3.78 4.08 -13.53
N GLU A 27 -4.78 4.37 -14.36
CA GLU A 27 -5.94 3.51 -14.58
C GLU A 27 -5.63 2.22 -15.37
N GLU A 28 -4.47 2.15 -16.04
CA GLU A 28 -4.14 1.09 -16.99
C GLU A 28 -2.97 0.19 -16.50
N ASN A 29 -2.14 0.68 -15.58
CA ASN A 29 -0.90 0.02 -15.19
C ASN A 29 -0.92 -0.69 -13.82
N TYR A 30 -2.10 -0.86 -13.20
CA TYR A 30 -2.23 -1.44 -11.86
C TYR A 30 -1.46 -2.75 -11.67
N VAL A 31 -1.45 -3.64 -12.67
CA VAL A 31 -0.75 -4.93 -12.59
C VAL A 31 0.76 -4.73 -12.40
N ASP A 32 1.40 -3.94 -13.27
CA ASP A 32 2.85 -3.69 -13.20
C ASP A 32 3.22 -2.87 -11.96
N TRP A 33 2.41 -1.87 -11.62
CA TRP A 33 2.54 -1.11 -10.38
C TRP A 33 2.52 -2.01 -9.15
N SER A 34 1.53 -2.91 -9.06
CA SER A 34 1.34 -3.78 -7.89
C SER A 34 2.55 -4.69 -7.69
N VAL A 35 3.10 -5.27 -8.76
CA VAL A 35 4.30 -6.13 -8.67
C VAL A 35 5.50 -5.34 -8.12
N ARG A 36 5.71 -4.10 -8.61
CA ARG A 36 6.84 -3.26 -8.19
C ARG A 36 6.72 -2.85 -6.72
N VAL A 37 5.55 -2.36 -6.31
CA VAL A 37 5.31 -1.91 -4.93
C VAL A 37 5.32 -3.09 -3.97
N GLN A 38 4.69 -4.22 -4.31
CA GLN A 38 4.73 -5.42 -3.48
C GLN A 38 6.17 -5.92 -3.29
N THR A 39 6.98 -5.96 -4.35
CA THR A 39 8.40 -6.37 -4.26
C THR A 39 9.18 -5.45 -3.33
N TYR A 40 8.95 -4.14 -3.40
CA TYR A 40 9.57 -3.17 -2.50
C TYR A 40 9.14 -3.38 -1.04
N LEU A 41 7.85 -3.55 -0.78
CA LEU A 41 7.33 -3.80 0.57
C LEU A 41 7.88 -5.11 1.16
N LEU A 42 8.02 -6.17 0.36
CA LEU A 42 8.67 -7.41 0.78
C LEU A 42 10.14 -7.20 1.15
N ALA A 43 10.89 -6.44 0.36
CA ALA A 43 12.30 -6.16 0.61
C ALA A 43 12.55 -5.38 1.91
N GLU A 44 11.58 -4.56 2.34
CA GLU A 44 11.67 -3.73 3.54
C GLU A 44 10.91 -4.33 4.74
N ASP A 45 10.44 -5.58 4.64
CA ASP A 45 9.70 -6.27 5.71
C ASP A 45 8.39 -5.54 6.11
N LEU A 46 7.75 -4.92 5.11
CA LEU A 46 6.53 -4.13 5.22
C LEU A 46 5.30 -4.83 4.60
N TRP A 47 5.46 -5.91 3.86
CA TRP A 47 4.31 -6.57 3.20
C TRP A 47 3.32 -7.18 4.20
N ASP A 48 3.79 -7.64 5.35
CA ASP A 48 2.95 -8.27 6.37
C ASP A 48 1.77 -7.40 6.81
N VAL A 49 1.96 -6.09 6.92
CA VAL A 49 0.86 -5.17 7.32
C VAL A 49 -0.18 -4.93 6.21
N VAL A 50 0.13 -5.30 4.97
CA VAL A 50 -0.77 -5.22 3.81
C VAL A 50 -1.51 -6.55 3.63
N GLU A 51 -0.80 -7.67 3.75
CA GLU A 51 -1.36 -9.01 3.56
C GLU A 51 -2.13 -9.54 4.78
N SER A 52 -1.70 -9.16 5.99
CA SER A 52 -2.26 -9.73 7.22
C SER A 52 -3.78 -9.60 7.22
N SER A 53 -4.44 -10.74 7.45
CA SER A 53 -5.89 -10.80 7.63
C SER A 53 -6.33 -10.30 9.01
N ASP A 54 -5.37 -10.09 9.91
CA ASP A 54 -5.60 -9.74 11.29
C ASP A 54 -5.92 -8.25 11.43
N GLU A 55 -6.82 -7.96 12.36
CA GLU A 55 -7.12 -6.59 12.78
C GLU A 55 -5.84 -6.00 13.42
N PRO A 56 -5.61 -4.66 13.32
CA PRO A 56 -4.50 -4.02 14.01
C PRO A 56 -4.38 -4.54 15.45
N PRO A 57 -3.16 -4.81 15.96
CA PRO A 57 -2.99 -5.15 17.36
C PRO A 57 -3.73 -4.10 18.18
N LYS A 58 -4.60 -4.54 19.10
CA LYS A 58 -5.35 -3.58 19.90
C LYS A 58 -4.33 -2.77 20.68
N PRO A 59 -4.45 -1.43 20.73
CA PRO A 59 -3.79 -0.69 21.79
C PRO A 59 -4.43 -1.24 23.06
N GLU A 60 -3.76 -2.13 23.77
CA GLU A 60 -4.08 -2.33 25.16
C GLU A 60 -4.01 -0.93 25.79
N ASP A 61 -4.98 -0.54 26.64
CA ASP A 61 -5.10 0.78 27.28
C ASP A 61 -3.94 1.06 28.27
N HIS A 62 -2.71 0.87 27.82
CA HIS A 62 -1.49 0.97 28.60
C HIS A 62 -0.95 2.37 28.33
N LYS A 63 -1.13 3.20 29.36
CA LYS A 63 -0.56 4.54 29.50
C LYS A 63 0.89 4.52 29.02
N GLU A 64 1.27 5.54 28.28
CA GLU A 64 2.56 5.68 27.59
C GLU A 64 3.78 5.81 28.53
N ASP A 65 3.64 5.46 29.82
CA ASP A 65 4.48 5.96 30.89
C ASP A 65 5.05 4.88 31.84
N ASP A 66 4.88 3.58 31.57
CA ASP A 66 5.52 2.55 32.40
C ASP A 66 6.86 2.10 31.77
N GLU A 67 7.97 2.46 32.43
CA GLU A 67 9.34 2.05 32.11
C GLU A 67 9.54 0.52 32.14
N ASN A 68 8.53 -0.25 32.56
CA ASN A 68 8.55 -1.70 32.57
C ASN A 68 7.92 -2.26 31.29
N GLY A 69 8.75 -2.54 30.29
CA GLY A 69 8.35 -2.93 28.93
C GLY A 69 7.30 -4.03 28.83
N ASP A 70 6.05 -3.62 28.67
CA ASP A 70 4.93 -4.47 28.25
C ASP A 70 5.11 -4.85 26.77
N ARG A 71 5.06 -6.17 26.47
CA ARG A 71 5.26 -6.69 25.11
C ARG A 71 4.18 -6.20 24.14
N GLY A 72 2.93 -6.02 24.59
CA GLY A 72 1.82 -5.60 23.74
C GLY A 72 1.97 -4.16 23.22
N GLY A 73 2.46 -3.26 24.07
CA GLY A 73 2.77 -1.87 23.67
C GLY A 73 3.91 -1.78 22.64
N ALA A 74 4.95 -2.61 22.78
CA ALA A 74 6.06 -2.68 21.84
C ALA A 74 5.63 -3.23 20.47
N GLU A 75 4.79 -4.27 20.46
CA GLU A 75 4.22 -4.88 19.26
C GLU A 75 3.32 -3.89 18.49
N TYR A 76 2.40 -3.21 19.19
CA TYR A 76 1.54 -2.19 18.58
C TYR A 76 2.35 -1.03 17.99
N LYS A 77 3.37 -0.55 18.70
CA LYS A 77 4.25 0.53 18.22
C LYS A 77 5.04 0.10 16.98
N SER A 78 5.52 -1.15 16.93
CA SER A 78 6.19 -1.72 15.76
C SER A 78 5.23 -1.82 14.57
N TRP A 79 4.05 -2.38 14.79
CA TRP A 79 3.00 -2.49 13.76
C TRP A 79 2.60 -1.12 13.20
N ARG A 80 2.37 -0.12 14.06
CA ARG A 80 2.01 1.24 13.64
C ARG A 80 3.06 1.86 12.73
N LYS A 81 4.34 1.67 13.04
CA LYS A 81 5.45 2.14 12.20
C LYS A 81 5.47 1.45 10.85
N LYS A 82 5.38 0.11 10.83
CA LYS A 82 5.32 -0.68 9.59
C LYS A 82 4.13 -0.27 8.72
N ASN A 83 2.94 -0.13 9.29
CA ASN A 83 1.74 0.34 8.60
C ASN A 83 1.93 1.73 7.99
N ALA A 84 2.47 2.69 8.76
CA ALA A 84 2.72 4.04 8.26
C ALA A 84 3.75 4.05 7.11
N SER A 85 4.83 3.29 7.23
CA SER A 85 5.85 3.16 6.17
C SER A 85 5.30 2.51 4.91
N ALA A 86 4.52 1.43 5.04
CA ALA A 86 3.89 0.75 3.92
C ALA A 86 2.89 1.68 3.20
N LEU A 87 2.03 2.38 3.96
CA LEU A 87 1.08 3.34 3.41
C LEU A 87 1.79 4.47 2.67
N HIS A 88 2.86 5.02 3.24
CA HIS A 88 3.63 6.08 2.61
C HIS A 88 4.25 5.64 1.28
N ALA A 89 4.77 4.41 1.21
CA ALA A 89 5.29 3.86 -0.03
C ALA A 89 4.20 3.71 -1.10
N ILE A 90 3.02 3.19 -0.71
CA ILE A 90 1.86 3.07 -1.61
C ILE A 90 1.46 4.46 -2.14
N GLN A 91 1.28 5.44 -1.25
CA GLN A 91 0.88 6.80 -1.60
C GLN A 91 1.89 7.50 -2.52
N THR A 92 3.18 7.32 -2.24
CA THR A 92 4.26 7.89 -3.04
C THR A 92 4.26 7.28 -4.45
N CYS A 93 4.01 5.98 -4.58
CA CYS A 93 3.91 5.31 -5.87
C CYS A 93 2.59 5.58 -6.63
N CYS A 94 1.66 6.38 -6.09
CA CYS A 94 0.41 6.72 -6.75
C CYS A 94 0.53 7.98 -7.62
N GLY A 95 -0.08 7.97 -8.80
CA GLY A 95 -0.41 9.21 -9.51
C GLY A 95 -1.46 10.04 -8.75
N PRO A 96 -1.68 11.32 -9.12
CA PRO A 96 -2.60 12.22 -8.41
C PRO A 96 -4.02 11.65 -8.24
N ASP A 97 -4.54 10.98 -9.26
CA ASP A 97 -5.90 10.42 -9.24
C ASP A 97 -5.99 9.24 -8.27
N ALA A 98 -5.05 8.30 -8.35
CA ALA A 98 -4.96 7.16 -7.44
C ALA A 98 -4.71 7.62 -5.99
N PHE A 99 -3.86 8.63 -5.78
CA PHE A 99 -3.62 9.20 -4.46
C PHE A 99 -4.89 9.82 -3.86
N SER A 100 -5.68 10.53 -4.67
CA SER A 100 -6.96 11.10 -4.24
C SER A 100 -7.92 10.03 -3.69
N MET A 101 -7.90 8.81 -4.25
CA MET A 101 -8.74 7.69 -3.78
C MET A 101 -8.37 7.19 -2.39
N ILE A 102 -7.11 7.35 -1.97
CA ILE A 102 -6.57 6.77 -0.73
C ILE A 102 -6.08 7.81 0.29
N ARG A 103 -6.21 9.10 -0.01
CA ARG A 103 -5.65 10.20 0.81
C ARG A 103 -6.09 10.15 2.27
N ASP A 104 -7.35 9.78 2.50
CA ASP A 104 -7.96 9.80 3.83
C ASP A 104 -7.89 8.41 4.52
N ILE A 105 -7.22 7.43 3.89
CA ILE A 105 -7.03 6.07 4.42
C ILE A 105 -5.76 6.02 5.27
N THR A 106 -5.87 5.43 6.46
CA THR A 106 -4.76 5.30 7.43
C THR A 106 -4.17 3.89 7.52
N SER A 107 -4.78 2.91 6.87
CA SER A 107 -4.31 1.53 6.80
C SER A 107 -3.71 1.24 5.43
N ALA A 108 -2.47 0.74 5.41
CA ALA A 108 -1.78 0.35 4.18
C ALA A 108 -2.56 -0.73 3.42
N LYS A 109 -3.12 -1.70 4.14
CA LYS A 109 -4.00 -2.74 3.61
C LYS A 109 -5.23 -2.15 2.93
N VAL A 110 -5.99 -1.30 3.63
CA VAL A 110 -7.22 -0.73 3.09
C VAL A 110 -6.92 0.14 1.86
N ALA A 111 -5.79 0.85 1.85
CA ALA A 111 -5.35 1.62 0.69
C ALA A 111 -5.04 0.70 -0.51
N TRP A 112 -4.27 -0.37 -0.28
CA TRP A 112 -3.96 -1.37 -1.31
C TRP A 112 -5.21 -2.01 -1.90
N GLU A 113 -6.14 -2.48 -1.06
CA GLU A 113 -7.39 -3.10 -1.46
C GLU A 113 -8.30 -2.12 -2.22
N THR A 114 -8.33 -0.85 -1.81
CA THR A 114 -9.09 0.20 -2.51
C THR A 114 -8.58 0.39 -3.93
N LEU A 115 -7.26 0.50 -4.11
CA LEU A 115 -6.64 0.60 -5.44
C LEU A 115 -6.90 -0.65 -6.26
N ALA A 116 -6.77 -1.84 -5.66
CA ALA A 116 -7.06 -3.12 -6.32
C ALA A 116 -8.51 -3.19 -6.82
N SER A 117 -9.46 -2.77 -6.01
CA SER A 117 -10.89 -2.81 -6.34
C SER A 117 -11.24 -1.84 -7.47
N LYS A 118 -10.56 -0.68 -7.54
CA LYS A 118 -10.86 0.39 -8.49
C LYS A 118 -10.13 0.26 -9.82
N LEU A 119 -8.88 -0.20 -9.79
CA LEU A 119 -7.95 -0.08 -10.94
C LEU A 119 -7.51 -1.43 -11.49
N LYS A 120 -7.76 -2.54 -10.77
CA LYS A 120 -7.48 -3.86 -11.33
C LYS A 120 -8.44 -4.10 -12.50
N PRO A 121 -7.93 -4.47 -13.69
CA PRO A 121 -8.80 -4.76 -14.82
C PRO A 121 -9.74 -5.90 -14.42
N GLN A 122 -11.03 -5.60 -14.44
CA GLN A 122 -12.06 -6.59 -14.15
C GLN A 122 -11.98 -7.64 -15.26
N LEU A 123 -11.54 -8.85 -14.93
CA LEU A 123 -11.77 -9.99 -15.82
C LEU A 123 -13.26 -9.99 -16.16
N PRO A 124 -13.65 -10.13 -17.44
CA PRO A 124 -15.06 -10.26 -17.78
C PRO A 124 -15.61 -11.38 -16.91
N ARG A 125 -16.56 -11.06 -16.02
CA ARG A 125 -17.28 -12.05 -15.25
C ARG A 125 -17.83 -13.02 -16.27
N ALA A 126 -17.19 -14.17 -16.44
CA ALA A 126 -17.69 -15.22 -17.30
C ALA A 126 -19.15 -15.38 -16.88
N LYS A 127 -20.07 -15.08 -17.81
CA LYS A 127 -21.50 -15.30 -17.60
C LYS A 127 -21.61 -16.78 -17.29
N LEU A 128 -21.66 -17.11 -16.00
CA LEU A 128 -22.07 -18.42 -15.54
C LEU A 128 -23.40 -18.65 -16.24
N PRO A 129 -23.53 -19.69 -17.08
CA PRO A 129 -24.81 -19.97 -17.70
C PRO A 129 -25.80 -20.13 -16.55
N SER A 130 -26.76 -19.22 -16.48
CA SER A 130 -27.92 -19.36 -15.62
C SER A 130 -28.45 -20.76 -15.88
N SER A 131 -28.37 -21.61 -14.85
CA SER A 131 -29.03 -22.90 -14.88
C SER A 131 -30.53 -22.62 -14.88
N GLU A 132 -31.08 -22.34 -16.05
CA GLU A 132 -32.48 -22.61 -16.33
C GLU A 132 -32.58 -24.13 -16.39
N GLY A 133 -32.94 -24.70 -15.25
CA GLY A 133 -33.38 -26.08 -15.18
C GLY A 133 -34.77 -26.22 -15.81
N PRO A 134 -35.06 -27.37 -16.43
CA PRO A 134 -36.31 -27.64 -17.13
C PRO A 134 -37.53 -27.70 -16.21
#